data_AF-A0A7W3SYE1-F1
#
_entry.id   AF-A0A7W3SYE1-F1
#
_cell.length_a   1.000
_cell.length_b   1.000
_cell.length_c   1.000
_cell.angle_alpha   90.00
_cell.angle_beta   90.00
_cell.angle_gamma   90.00
#
_symmetry.space_group_name_H-M   'P 1'
#
loop_
_entity.id
_entity.type
_entity.pdbx_description
1 polymer ?
#
loop_
_entity_poly.entity_id
_entity_poly.type
_entity_poly.pdbx_seq_one_letter_code
_entity_poly.pdbx_strand_id
1 'polypeptide(L)'
;MAFYTIYASRNDTEDINGLIQEVFQDSFKITASQKEVEIQPKSWFSKNKIIIKWDSEDTNPEYFKNNIPGMMGFYQNHIPFEDDDLQYRVMMQISVFNTIVAIETEKDYNDAYMKRFVELQGKIDGIGFISDGTLIDRDGRVIVYPSGKSGPAEFSPRACTRKIRGEDKTTPEGKQRKEQSIAYLKDKQVPVLDTLPELPPLEEMEIRSLEEIARRAVALLIVIQYACDINQDNDLEQSRTFVLEMLDKYGVADVLTESEQDLLDEEEPEHQAAVNLAWQYEAYWALLWILGLLDTLDFPDGICDCDFAINTVSSCSSFAEFVDKTSMRSAEEILDEADKIYRMHWACVNHRIQGKEAPAGISESVVMERRRGLFWALGYRNEEWDHISMDT
;
A
#
# COMPACT_ATOMS: atom_id res chain seq x y z
N MET A 1 38.36 -16.52 3.49
CA MET A 1 37.56 -15.41 2.94
C MET A 1 36.45 -15.16 3.93
N ALA A 2 36.29 -13.92 4.38
CA ALA A 2 35.20 -13.52 5.25
C ALA A 2 34.14 -12.79 4.42
N PHE A 3 32.87 -13.05 4.74
CA PHE A 3 31.72 -12.53 4.01
C PHE A 3 30.92 -11.59 4.90
N TYR A 4 30.35 -10.59 4.26
CA TYR A 4 29.32 -9.73 4.84
C TYR A 4 28.28 -9.50 3.76
N THR A 5 27.02 -9.84 4.05
CA THR A 5 25.95 -9.76 3.05
C THR A 5 24.94 -8.71 3.50
N ILE A 6 24.58 -7.82 2.59
CA ILE A 6 23.49 -6.86 2.79
C ILE A 6 22.32 -7.34 1.95
N TYR A 7 21.16 -7.53 2.57
CA TYR A 7 19.89 -7.74 1.88
C TYR A 7 19.06 -6.47 1.96
N ALA A 8 18.36 -6.13 0.88
CA ALA A 8 17.52 -4.95 0.82
C ALA A 8 16.27 -5.19 -0.06
N SER A 9 15.30 -4.30 0.08
CA SER A 9 14.15 -4.17 -0.80
C SER A 9 14.25 -2.83 -1.53
N ARG A 10 14.48 -2.84 -2.85
CA ARG A 10 14.78 -1.64 -3.64
C ARG A 10 14.02 -1.62 -4.97
N ASN A 11 13.66 -0.42 -5.45
CA ASN A 11 12.99 -0.27 -6.75
C ASN A 11 13.95 -0.47 -7.93
N ASP A 12 15.23 -0.11 -7.74
CA ASP A 12 16.32 -0.29 -8.70
C ASP A 12 17.67 -0.47 -7.96
N THR A 13 18.72 -0.75 -8.74
CA THR A 13 20.08 -0.97 -8.25
C THR A 13 21.13 -0.09 -8.95
N GLU A 14 20.69 0.92 -9.71
CA GLU A 14 21.58 1.70 -10.58
C GLU A 14 22.53 2.59 -9.77
N ASP A 15 22.09 3.04 -8.60
CA ASP A 15 22.84 3.92 -7.70
C ASP A 15 23.87 3.18 -6.82
N ILE A 16 23.78 1.85 -6.69
CA ILE A 16 24.62 1.06 -5.76
C ILE A 16 26.11 1.29 -6.01
N ASN A 17 26.55 1.33 -7.27
CA ASN A 17 27.95 1.63 -7.60
C ASN A 17 28.38 3.02 -7.11
N GLY A 18 27.50 4.02 -7.22
CA GLY A 18 27.73 5.37 -6.69
C GLY A 18 27.85 5.37 -5.16
N LEU A 19 26.98 4.64 -4.47
CA LEU A 19 27.02 4.50 -3.01
C LEU A 19 28.31 3.81 -2.53
N ILE A 20 28.77 2.77 -3.23
CA ILE A 20 30.06 2.12 -2.96
C ILE A 20 31.21 3.12 -3.13
N GLN A 21 31.19 3.92 -4.19
CA GLN A 21 32.22 4.94 -4.39
C GLN A 21 32.25 5.95 -3.24
N GLU A 22 31.08 6.45 -2.83
CA GLU A 22 30.98 7.40 -1.73
C GLU A 22 31.61 6.87 -0.42
N VAL A 23 31.37 5.61 -0.08
CA VAL A 23 31.85 5.00 1.17
C VAL A 23 33.35 4.69 1.14
N PHE A 24 33.90 4.27 -0.01
CA PHE A 24 35.25 3.70 -0.09
C PHE A 24 36.29 4.60 -0.77
N GLN A 25 35.92 5.59 -1.58
CA GLN A 25 36.86 6.31 -2.46
C GLN A 25 38.00 7.03 -1.75
N ASP A 26 37.79 7.50 -0.52
CA ASP A 26 38.79 8.28 0.22
C ASP A 26 40.02 7.43 0.57
N SER A 27 39.78 6.20 1.03
CA SER A 27 40.81 5.32 1.58
C SER A 27 41.23 4.19 0.63
N PHE A 28 40.46 3.95 -0.43
CA PHE A 28 40.64 2.81 -1.32
C PHE A 28 40.72 3.21 -2.79
N LYS A 29 41.49 2.45 -3.57
CA LYS A 29 41.42 2.46 -5.03
C LYS A 29 40.26 1.56 -5.43
N ILE A 30 39.35 2.11 -6.23
CA ILE A 30 38.16 1.42 -6.71
C ILE A 30 38.35 1.10 -8.19
N THR A 31 38.13 -0.15 -8.56
CA THR A 31 38.09 -0.60 -9.96
C THR A 31 36.72 -1.20 -10.21
N ALA A 32 35.87 -0.45 -10.90
CA ALA A 32 34.48 -0.85 -11.14
C ALA A 32 34.33 -1.60 -12.47
N SER A 33 33.47 -2.62 -12.46
CA SER A 33 32.84 -3.24 -13.62
C SER A 33 31.32 -3.06 -13.53
N GLN A 34 30.54 -3.61 -14.48
CA GLN A 34 29.08 -3.41 -14.50
C GLN A 34 28.33 -3.93 -13.26
N LYS A 35 28.83 -4.97 -12.57
CA LYS A 35 28.15 -5.60 -11.41
C LYS A 35 29.08 -6.00 -10.25
N GLU A 36 30.35 -5.66 -10.38
CA GLU A 36 31.37 -6.01 -9.40
C GLU A 36 32.31 -4.81 -9.25
N VAL A 37 32.63 -4.49 -8.01
CA VAL A 37 33.60 -3.47 -7.67
C VAL A 37 34.73 -4.10 -6.87
N GLU A 38 35.94 -3.97 -7.39
CA GLU A 38 37.15 -4.34 -6.68
C GLU A 38 37.70 -3.14 -5.91
N ILE A 39 37.93 -3.32 -4.62
CA ILE A 39 38.38 -2.28 -3.70
C ILE A 39 39.73 -2.71 -3.10
N GLN A 40 40.75 -1.89 -3.33
CA GLN A 40 42.11 -2.12 -2.81
C GLN A 40 42.55 -0.97 -1.89
N PRO A 41 43.12 -1.25 -0.71
CA PRO A 41 43.64 -0.20 0.16
C PRO A 41 44.70 0.65 -0.55
N LYS A 42 44.67 1.98 -0.38
CA LYS A 42 45.73 2.87 -0.91
C LYS A 42 47.07 2.74 -0.16
N SER A 43 47.06 2.10 1.02
CA SER A 43 48.24 1.92 1.88
C SER A 43 49.09 0.73 1.42
N TRP A 44 50.41 0.93 1.34
CA TRP A 44 51.39 -0.09 0.92
C TRP A 44 51.42 -1.34 1.83
N PHE A 45 51.02 -1.20 3.10
CA PHE A 45 51.12 -2.26 4.11
C PHE A 45 49.86 -3.14 4.23
N SER A 46 48.76 -2.80 3.56
CA SER A 46 47.51 -3.57 3.57
C SER A 46 47.16 -4.06 2.17
N LYS A 47 47.14 -5.38 2.00
CA LYS A 47 46.74 -6.06 0.75
C LYS A 47 45.39 -6.76 0.87
N ASN A 48 44.51 -6.34 1.80
CA ASN A 48 43.20 -6.99 1.90
C ASN A 48 42.31 -6.48 0.76
N LYS A 49 42.21 -7.27 -0.30
CA LYS A 49 41.31 -7.00 -1.42
C LYS A 49 39.87 -7.29 -0.99
N ILE A 50 38.97 -6.36 -1.32
CA ILE A 50 37.53 -6.51 -1.12
C ILE A 50 36.89 -6.56 -2.49
N ILE A 51 35.96 -7.49 -2.66
CA ILE A 51 35.12 -7.63 -3.83
C ILE A 51 33.69 -7.36 -3.37
N ILE A 52 33.02 -6.40 -3.99
CA ILE A 52 31.60 -6.13 -3.76
C ILE A 52 30.84 -6.46 -5.02
N LYS A 53 29.88 -7.37 -4.92
CA LYS A 53 28.96 -7.75 -5.99
C LYS A 53 27.54 -7.46 -5.55
N TRP A 54 26.67 -7.11 -6.49
CA TRP A 54 25.25 -7.00 -6.20
C TRP A 54 24.41 -7.59 -7.33
N ASP A 55 23.27 -8.14 -6.94
CA ASP A 55 22.24 -8.64 -7.84
C ASP A 55 20.88 -8.21 -7.31
N SER A 56 19.93 -8.03 -8.22
CA SER A 56 18.51 -7.96 -7.91
C SER A 56 17.77 -9.20 -8.40
N GLU A 57 16.56 -9.39 -7.89
CA GLU A 57 15.62 -10.43 -8.34
C GLU A 57 15.37 -10.34 -9.86
N ASP A 58 15.34 -9.14 -10.44
CA ASP A 58 15.21 -8.96 -11.90
C ASP A 58 16.44 -9.49 -12.65
N THR A 59 17.63 -9.24 -12.11
CA THR A 59 18.88 -9.60 -12.80
C THR A 59 19.35 -11.02 -12.53
N ASN A 60 18.88 -11.65 -11.46
CA ASN A 60 19.26 -12.99 -11.01
C ASN A 60 18.11 -13.67 -10.23
N PRO A 61 16.96 -13.94 -10.87
CA PRO A 61 15.76 -14.45 -10.18
C PRO A 61 15.98 -15.83 -9.53
N GLU A 62 16.82 -16.67 -10.16
CA GLU A 62 17.16 -17.99 -9.62
C GLU A 62 17.93 -17.90 -8.29
N TYR A 63 18.74 -16.86 -8.07
CA TYR A 63 19.37 -16.67 -6.75
C TYR A 63 18.30 -16.50 -5.67
N PHE A 64 17.34 -15.59 -5.86
CA PHE A 64 16.33 -15.28 -4.84
C PHE A 64 15.40 -16.46 -4.61
N LYS A 65 14.93 -17.09 -5.68
CA LYS A 65 14.09 -18.29 -5.64
C LYS A 65 14.71 -19.43 -4.84
N ASN A 66 16.03 -19.63 -4.97
CA ASN A 66 16.73 -20.74 -4.30
C ASN A 66 17.22 -20.38 -2.88
N ASN A 67 17.52 -19.11 -2.59
CA ASN A 67 18.15 -18.71 -1.32
C ASN A 67 17.17 -18.10 -0.29
N ILE A 68 16.15 -17.36 -0.72
CA ILE A 68 15.21 -16.72 0.23
C ILE A 68 14.44 -17.75 1.06
N PRO A 69 13.87 -18.83 0.47
CA PRO A 69 13.22 -19.87 1.28
C PRO A 69 14.17 -20.56 2.27
N GLY A 70 15.44 -20.75 1.87
CA GLY A 70 16.47 -21.29 2.75
C GLY A 70 16.77 -20.39 3.95
N MET A 71 16.87 -19.07 3.71
CA MET A 71 17.07 -18.08 4.77
C MET A 71 15.87 -18.00 5.72
N MET A 72 14.64 -18.01 5.18
CA MET A 72 13.43 -18.10 6.02
C MET A 72 13.45 -19.36 6.88
N GLY A 73 13.73 -20.53 6.28
CA GLY A 73 13.81 -21.79 6.99
C GLY A 73 14.90 -21.82 8.06
N PHE A 74 16.02 -21.13 7.84
CA PHE A 74 17.07 -20.97 8.86
C PHE A 74 16.55 -20.19 10.07
N TYR A 75 16.02 -18.97 9.87
CA TYR A 75 15.53 -18.15 10.98
C TYR A 75 14.28 -18.71 11.66
N GLN A 76 13.39 -19.37 10.92
CA GLN A 76 12.19 -19.97 11.48
C GLN A 76 12.51 -21.20 12.35
N ASN A 77 13.46 -22.04 11.93
CA ASN A 77 13.67 -23.36 12.54
C ASN A 77 14.94 -23.50 13.37
N HIS A 78 15.95 -22.64 13.15
CA HIS A 78 17.27 -22.76 13.80
C HIS A 78 17.59 -21.62 14.75
N ILE A 79 16.94 -20.46 14.61
CA ILE A 79 17.07 -19.37 15.57
C ILE A 79 15.90 -19.45 16.56
N PRO A 80 16.15 -19.74 17.85
CA PRO A 80 15.08 -19.92 18.84
C PRO A 80 14.63 -18.56 19.38
N PHE A 81 13.90 -17.78 18.57
CA PHE A 81 13.42 -16.45 18.94
C PHE A 81 12.75 -16.44 20.32
N GLU A 82 13.17 -15.52 21.20
CA GLU A 82 12.53 -15.29 22.50
C GLU A 82 11.23 -14.45 22.37
N ASP A 83 11.06 -13.78 21.23
CA ASP A 83 9.97 -12.86 20.91
C ASP A 83 9.35 -13.26 19.56
N ASP A 84 8.13 -13.81 19.62
CA ASP A 84 7.37 -14.28 18.45
C ASP A 84 7.00 -13.14 17.50
N ASP A 85 6.77 -11.92 18.03
CA ASP A 85 6.44 -10.74 17.22
C ASP A 85 7.68 -10.25 16.46
N LEU A 86 8.86 -10.30 17.09
CA LEU A 86 10.11 -10.06 16.38
C LEU A 86 10.37 -11.13 15.30
N GLN A 87 10.10 -12.41 15.59
CA GLN A 87 10.23 -13.48 14.59
C GLN A 87 9.34 -13.19 13.38
N TYR A 88 8.07 -12.85 13.61
CA TYR A 88 7.12 -12.49 12.57
C TYR A 88 7.64 -11.33 11.71
N ARG A 89 8.09 -10.22 12.32
CA ARG A 89 8.67 -9.08 11.59
C ARG A 89 9.90 -9.48 10.77
N VAL A 90 10.80 -10.30 11.31
CA VAL A 90 11.98 -10.78 10.57
C VAL A 90 11.55 -11.62 9.36
N MET A 91 10.53 -12.48 9.51
CA MET A 91 10.01 -13.28 8.38
C MET A 91 9.39 -12.39 7.30
N MET A 92 8.60 -11.39 7.71
CA MET A 92 8.00 -10.40 6.81
C MET A 92 9.06 -9.61 6.03
N GLN A 93 10.17 -9.26 6.67
CA GLN A 93 11.24 -8.57 5.99
C GLN A 93 11.99 -9.45 4.99
N ILE A 94 12.24 -10.72 5.35
CA ILE A 94 12.95 -11.65 4.47
C ILE A 94 12.13 -11.92 3.20
N SER A 95 10.80 -12.02 3.31
CA SER A 95 9.93 -12.30 2.16
C SER A 95 9.91 -11.19 1.11
N VAL A 96 10.29 -9.96 1.49
CA VAL A 96 10.30 -8.79 0.61
C VAL A 96 11.70 -8.36 0.14
N PHE A 97 12.73 -9.15 0.42
CA PHE A 97 14.05 -8.88 -0.17
C PHE A 97 14.05 -9.14 -1.67
N ASN A 98 14.60 -8.19 -2.43
CA ASN A 98 14.76 -8.30 -3.87
C ASN A 98 16.15 -7.83 -4.35
N THR A 99 17.03 -7.45 -3.42
CA THR A 99 18.39 -7.00 -3.70
C THR A 99 19.35 -7.63 -2.71
N ILE A 100 20.51 -8.06 -3.20
CA ILE A 100 21.63 -8.53 -2.39
C ILE A 100 22.90 -7.77 -2.77
N VAL A 101 23.68 -7.37 -1.78
CA VAL A 101 25.06 -6.91 -1.94
C VAL A 101 25.98 -7.81 -1.13
N ALA A 102 26.79 -8.61 -1.83
CA ALA A 102 27.75 -9.52 -1.25
C ALA A 102 29.12 -8.84 -1.17
N ILE A 103 29.66 -8.72 0.04
CA ILE A 103 31.00 -8.18 0.31
C ILE A 103 31.91 -9.34 0.68
N GLU A 104 32.84 -9.66 -0.21
CA GLU A 104 33.84 -10.71 -0.03
C GLU A 104 35.19 -10.08 0.31
N THR A 105 35.84 -10.60 1.35
CA THR A 105 37.17 -10.15 1.77
C THR A 105 38.16 -11.31 1.77
N GLU A 106 39.38 -11.09 1.27
CA GLU A 106 40.40 -12.14 1.25
C GLU A 106 40.79 -12.58 2.67
N LYS A 107 40.85 -11.62 3.60
CA LYS A 107 41.16 -11.80 5.03
C LYS A 107 40.04 -11.26 5.90
N ASP A 108 39.99 -11.74 7.14
CA ASP A 108 39.06 -11.24 8.16
C ASP A 108 39.10 -9.70 8.24
N TYR A 109 37.91 -9.13 8.39
CA TYR A 109 37.71 -7.69 8.51
C TYR A 109 37.70 -7.28 9.98
N ASN A 110 38.21 -6.09 10.26
CA ASN A 110 38.23 -5.49 11.60
C ASN A 110 37.10 -4.45 11.75
N ASP A 111 37.02 -3.82 12.92
CA ASP A 111 36.00 -2.82 13.24
C ASP A 111 35.94 -1.65 12.25
N ALA A 112 37.09 -1.27 11.66
CA ALA A 112 37.13 -0.18 10.68
C ALA A 112 36.46 -0.59 9.36
N TYR A 113 36.65 -1.83 8.91
CA TYR A 113 35.93 -2.38 7.75
C TYR A 113 34.45 -2.58 8.07
N MET A 114 34.12 -3.12 9.25
CA MET A 114 32.73 -3.26 9.70
C MET A 114 31.98 -1.94 9.68
N LYS A 115 32.60 -0.87 10.17
CA LYS A 115 31.99 0.47 10.14
C LYS A 115 31.66 0.92 8.71
N ARG A 116 32.50 0.59 7.72
CA ARG A 116 32.24 0.90 6.30
C ARG A 116 31.14 0.03 5.71
N PHE A 117 31.07 -1.24 6.08
CA PHE A 117 30.00 -2.13 5.62
C PHE A 117 28.64 -1.70 6.17
N VAL A 118 28.59 -1.31 7.45
CA VAL A 118 27.40 -0.70 8.06
C VAL A 118 27.06 0.65 7.42
N GLU A 119 28.05 1.48 7.08
CA GLU A 119 27.81 2.74 6.36
C GLU A 119 27.19 2.51 4.97
N LEU A 120 27.70 1.55 4.21
CA LEU A 120 27.12 1.16 2.91
C LEU A 120 25.71 0.59 3.09
N GLN A 121 25.50 -0.26 4.10
CA GLN A 121 24.20 -0.82 4.44
C GLN A 121 23.17 0.26 4.77
N GLY A 122 23.56 1.27 5.55
CA GLY A 122 22.73 2.44 5.85
C GLY A 122 22.30 3.19 4.60
N LYS A 123 23.23 3.41 3.67
CA LYS A 123 22.95 4.08 2.39
C LYS A 123 22.05 3.28 1.46
N ILE A 124 22.14 1.96 1.52
CA ILE A 124 21.31 1.03 0.72
C ILE A 124 19.92 0.83 1.34
N ASP A 125 19.70 1.30 2.57
CA ASP A 125 18.54 0.98 3.43
C ASP A 125 18.39 -0.55 3.63
N GLY A 126 19.52 -1.24 3.79
CA GLY A 126 19.60 -2.70 3.88
C GLY A 126 19.78 -3.24 5.30
N ILE A 127 19.71 -4.56 5.41
CA ILE A 127 19.95 -5.36 6.61
C ILE A 127 21.18 -6.22 6.40
N GLY A 128 22.08 -6.21 7.37
CA GLY A 128 23.29 -7.02 7.35
C GLY A 128 23.02 -8.40 7.90
N PHE A 129 23.52 -9.40 7.19
CA PHE A 129 23.57 -10.79 7.62
C PHE A 129 25.03 -11.15 7.91
N ILE A 130 25.30 -11.50 9.17
CA ILE A 130 26.58 -12.04 9.61
C ILE A 130 26.51 -13.58 9.54
N SER A 131 27.61 -14.23 9.17
CA SER A 131 27.66 -15.68 8.96
C SER A 131 27.30 -16.53 10.18
N ASP A 132 27.28 -15.97 11.38
CA ASP A 132 26.85 -16.65 12.60
C ASP A 132 25.33 -16.67 12.80
N GLY A 133 24.57 -15.97 11.94
CA GLY A 133 23.12 -15.83 12.02
C GLY A 133 22.65 -14.50 12.62
N THR A 134 23.57 -13.62 13.03
CA THR A 134 23.21 -12.28 13.54
C THR A 134 22.61 -11.42 12.42
N LEU A 135 21.45 -10.82 12.66
CA LEU A 135 20.89 -9.76 11.80
C LEU A 135 21.15 -8.39 12.41
N ILE A 136 21.53 -7.43 11.58
CA ILE A 136 21.77 -6.04 11.96
C ILE A 136 20.97 -5.10 11.08
N ASP A 137 20.30 -4.13 11.69
CA ASP A 137 19.55 -3.08 11.00
C ASP A 137 20.49 -2.13 10.26
N ARG A 138 19.94 -1.26 9.41
CA ARG A 138 20.68 -0.26 8.62
C ARG A 138 21.60 0.67 9.42
N ASP A 139 21.36 0.85 10.72
CA ASP A 139 22.16 1.67 11.62
C ASP A 139 23.28 0.84 12.30
N GLY A 140 23.38 -0.45 11.98
CA GLY A 140 24.35 -1.39 12.54
C GLY A 140 23.96 -1.94 13.90
N ARG A 141 22.71 -1.77 14.34
CA ARG A 141 22.20 -2.29 15.61
C ARG A 141 21.68 -3.70 15.40
N VAL A 142 21.94 -4.59 16.35
CA VAL A 142 21.47 -5.98 16.25
C VAL A 142 19.94 -6.02 16.33
N ILE A 143 19.32 -6.73 15.39
CA ILE A 143 17.91 -7.09 15.38
C ILE A 143 17.74 -8.35 16.23
N VAL A 144 18.46 -9.43 15.89
CA VAL A 144 18.43 -10.71 16.61
C VAL A 144 19.81 -11.37 16.60
N TYR A 145 20.16 -11.97 17.73
CA TYR A 145 21.39 -12.77 17.88
C TYR A 145 21.14 -14.25 17.53
N PRO A 146 22.19 -15.05 17.28
CA PRO A 146 22.06 -16.48 17.00
C PRO A 146 21.40 -17.28 18.13
N SER A 147 21.46 -16.76 19.36
CA SER A 147 20.78 -17.34 20.52
C SER A 147 19.27 -17.11 20.52
N GLY A 148 18.71 -16.35 19.58
CA GLY A 148 17.30 -15.96 19.54
C GLY A 148 16.93 -14.75 20.40
N LYS A 149 17.89 -14.20 21.15
CA LYS A 149 17.71 -12.99 21.94
C LYS A 149 17.59 -11.76 21.03
N SER A 150 16.62 -10.90 21.32
CA SER A 150 16.46 -9.61 20.63
C SER A 150 17.63 -8.67 20.90
N GLY A 151 18.07 -7.95 19.86
CA GLY A 151 19.05 -6.88 19.99
C GLY A 151 18.40 -5.51 20.25
N PRO A 152 19.19 -4.42 20.27
CA PRO A 152 18.70 -3.08 20.61
C PRO A 152 18.03 -2.34 19.43
N ALA A 153 17.88 -2.95 18.26
CA ALA A 153 17.22 -2.33 17.12
C ALA A 153 15.70 -2.23 17.33
N GLU A 154 15.12 -1.05 17.10
CA GLU A 154 13.67 -0.87 16.96
C GLU A 154 13.26 -1.27 15.54
N PHE A 155 13.23 -2.57 15.31
CA PHE A 155 13.12 -3.12 13.97
C PHE A 155 11.67 -3.09 13.44
N SER A 156 11.49 -2.56 12.23
CA SER A 156 10.23 -2.59 11.48
C SER A 156 10.50 -3.00 10.04
N PRO A 157 9.72 -3.95 9.47
CA PRO A 157 9.90 -4.38 8.09
C PRO A 157 9.75 -3.23 7.09
N ARG A 158 10.56 -3.27 6.02
CA ARG A 158 10.56 -2.31 4.92
C ARG A 158 10.58 -3.04 3.60
N ALA A 159 9.70 -2.63 2.70
CA ALA A 159 9.65 -3.10 1.33
C ALA A 159 9.70 -1.91 0.37
N CYS A 160 10.24 -2.11 -0.82
CA CYS A 160 10.09 -1.16 -1.91
C CYS A 160 8.71 -1.29 -2.55
N THR A 161 8.21 -0.20 -3.13
CA THR A 161 6.90 -0.17 -3.80
C THR A 161 6.82 -1.22 -4.90
N ARG A 162 7.88 -1.41 -5.69
CA ARG A 162 7.91 -2.40 -6.78
C ARG A 162 7.75 -3.84 -6.28
N LYS A 163 8.32 -4.19 -5.13
CA LYS A 163 8.19 -5.55 -4.57
C LYS A 163 6.77 -5.84 -4.07
N ILE A 164 6.06 -4.81 -3.60
CA ILE A 164 4.69 -4.93 -3.09
C ILE A 164 3.66 -4.81 -4.21
N ARG A 165 3.81 -3.81 -5.08
CA ARG A 165 2.84 -3.44 -6.13
C ARG A 165 3.12 -4.11 -7.49
N GLY A 166 4.32 -4.66 -7.70
CA GLY A 166 4.77 -5.13 -9.00
C GLY A 166 5.43 -4.02 -9.83
N GLU A 167 5.73 -4.31 -11.10
CA GLU A 167 6.24 -3.30 -12.03
C GLU A 167 5.16 -2.29 -12.41
N ASP A 168 5.53 -1.02 -12.44
CA ASP A 168 4.67 0.01 -13.03
C ASP A 168 4.45 -0.31 -14.50
N LYS A 169 3.19 -0.43 -14.90
CA LYS A 169 2.80 -0.63 -16.29
C LYS A 169 2.34 0.70 -16.88
N THR A 170 2.86 1.01 -18.06
CA THR A 170 2.47 2.20 -18.82
C THR A 170 1.84 1.79 -20.13
N THR A 171 0.65 2.33 -20.41
CA THR A 171 -0.03 2.17 -21.69
C THR A 171 -0.32 3.53 -22.34
N PRO A 172 -0.54 3.61 -23.66
CA PRO A 172 -0.94 4.87 -24.31
C PRO A 172 -2.20 5.49 -23.67
N GLU A 173 -3.20 4.66 -23.35
CA GLU A 173 -4.46 5.06 -22.72
C GLU A 173 -4.22 5.51 -21.28
N GLY A 174 -3.43 4.77 -20.50
CA GLY A 174 -3.08 5.11 -19.12
C GLY A 174 -2.29 6.42 -19.03
N LYS A 175 -1.34 6.63 -19.95
CA LYS A 175 -0.60 7.87 -20.07
C LYS A 175 -1.51 9.04 -20.40
N GLN A 176 -2.41 8.88 -21.38
CA GLN A 176 -3.37 9.93 -21.75
C GLN A 176 -4.29 10.29 -20.57
N ARG A 177 -4.83 9.29 -19.86
CA ARG A 177 -5.65 9.49 -18.66
C ARG A 177 -4.88 10.26 -17.60
N LYS A 178 -3.66 9.84 -17.29
CA LYS A 178 -2.80 10.51 -16.31
C LYS A 178 -2.54 11.97 -16.69
N GLU A 179 -2.26 12.26 -17.96
CA GLU A 179 -2.06 13.63 -18.45
C GLU A 179 -3.33 14.48 -18.27
N GLN A 180 -4.51 13.93 -18.57
CA GLN A 180 -5.80 14.61 -18.38
C GLN A 180 -6.09 14.88 -16.90
N SER A 181 -5.88 13.89 -16.03
CA SER A 181 -6.04 14.05 -14.58
C SER A 181 -5.08 15.09 -14.03
N ILE A 182 -3.80 15.06 -14.41
CA ILE A 182 -2.80 16.06 -14.01
C ILE A 182 -3.21 17.47 -14.46
N ALA A 183 -3.73 17.62 -15.68
CA ALA A 183 -4.23 18.90 -16.17
C ALA A 183 -5.42 19.41 -15.35
N TYR A 184 -6.39 18.53 -15.03
CA TYR A 184 -7.53 18.85 -14.17
C TYR A 184 -7.09 19.25 -12.75
N LEU A 185 -6.18 18.50 -12.12
CA LEU A 185 -5.65 18.84 -10.79
C LEU A 185 -4.93 20.20 -10.79
N LYS A 186 -4.14 20.50 -11.84
CA LYS A 186 -3.46 21.79 -11.99
C LYS A 186 -4.46 22.95 -12.11
N ASP A 187 -5.54 22.79 -12.86
CA ASP A 187 -6.62 23.78 -12.95
C ASP A 187 -7.27 24.05 -11.58
N LYS A 188 -7.46 22.99 -10.78
CA LYS A 188 -7.96 23.08 -9.40
C LYS A 188 -6.92 23.50 -8.36
N GLN A 189 -5.70 23.85 -8.78
CA GLN A 189 -4.60 24.23 -7.88
C GLN A 189 -4.22 23.13 -6.86
N VAL A 190 -4.45 21.87 -7.23
CA VAL A 190 -4.03 20.69 -6.45
C VAL A 190 -2.60 20.32 -6.85
N PRO A 191 -1.67 20.11 -5.90
CA PRO A 191 -0.33 19.63 -6.18
C PRO A 191 -0.34 18.29 -6.93
N VAL A 192 0.61 18.11 -7.84
CA VAL A 192 0.77 16.87 -8.61
C VAL A 192 2.16 16.29 -8.42
N LEU A 193 2.27 14.97 -8.58
CA LEU A 193 3.54 14.26 -8.69
C LEU A 193 3.59 13.56 -10.04
N ASP A 194 4.41 14.07 -10.96
CA ASP A 194 4.53 13.52 -12.32
C ASP A 194 5.04 12.07 -12.31
N THR A 195 5.77 11.66 -11.27
CA THR A 195 6.26 10.28 -11.09
C THR A 195 5.26 9.35 -10.42
N LEU A 196 4.06 9.82 -10.04
CA LEU A 196 3.05 8.93 -9.47
C LEU A 196 2.59 7.93 -10.55
N PRO A 197 2.58 6.62 -10.29
CA PRO A 197 2.28 5.62 -11.32
C PRO A 197 0.91 5.77 -11.98
N GLU A 198 0.76 5.09 -13.12
CA GLU A 198 -0.55 4.87 -13.75
C GLU A 198 -1.31 3.79 -12.97
N LEU A 199 -2.63 3.89 -12.94
CA LEU A 199 -3.46 2.75 -12.52
C LEU A 199 -3.32 1.63 -13.56
N PRO A 200 -3.48 0.35 -13.17
CA PRO A 200 -3.45 -0.77 -14.09
C PRO A 200 -4.39 -0.57 -15.30
N PRO A 201 -4.07 -1.14 -16.46
CA PRO A 201 -4.97 -1.09 -17.61
C PRO A 201 -6.27 -1.85 -17.33
N LEU A 202 -7.35 -1.48 -18.02
CA LEU A 202 -8.68 -2.11 -17.86
C LEU A 202 -8.66 -3.62 -18.10
N GLU A 203 -7.75 -4.11 -18.96
CA GLU A 203 -7.60 -5.54 -19.26
C GLU A 203 -7.16 -6.36 -18.04
N GLU A 204 -6.61 -5.71 -17.01
CA GLU A 204 -6.19 -6.33 -15.75
C GLU A 204 -7.18 -6.06 -14.61
N MET A 205 -8.31 -5.42 -14.90
CA MET A 205 -9.35 -5.07 -13.94
C MET A 205 -10.54 -6.01 -14.05
N GLU A 206 -11.02 -6.49 -12.91
CA GLU A 206 -12.23 -7.29 -12.80
C GLU A 206 -13.40 -6.40 -12.39
N ILE A 207 -13.90 -5.63 -13.35
CA ILE A 207 -14.95 -4.65 -13.11
C ILE A 207 -16.22 -5.37 -12.67
N ARG A 208 -16.75 -4.97 -11.51
CA ARG A 208 -17.96 -5.53 -10.94
C ARG A 208 -19.17 -5.17 -11.80
N SER A 209 -20.11 -6.10 -11.90
CA SER A 209 -21.30 -5.90 -12.72
C SER A 209 -22.22 -4.81 -12.15
N LEU A 210 -23.11 -4.28 -13.01
CA LEU A 210 -24.15 -3.33 -12.60
C LEU A 210 -24.96 -3.86 -11.41
N GLU A 211 -25.35 -5.15 -11.44
CA GLU A 211 -26.13 -5.76 -10.37
C GLU A 211 -25.34 -5.81 -9.06
N GLU A 212 -24.07 -6.22 -9.08
CA GLU A 212 -23.22 -6.23 -7.88
C GLU A 212 -23.06 -4.83 -7.27
N ILE A 213 -22.82 -3.83 -8.11
CA ILE A 213 -22.69 -2.43 -7.67
C ILE A 213 -24.02 -1.90 -7.11
N ALA A 214 -25.14 -2.21 -7.76
CA ALA A 214 -26.47 -1.83 -7.30
C ALA A 214 -26.83 -2.47 -5.95
N ARG A 215 -26.56 -3.77 -5.79
CA ARG A 215 -26.79 -4.49 -4.52
C ARG A 215 -25.98 -3.88 -3.39
N ARG A 216 -24.69 -3.62 -3.63
CA ARG A 216 -23.81 -2.97 -2.65
C ARG A 216 -24.28 -1.57 -2.29
N ALA A 217 -24.67 -0.76 -3.28
CA ALA A 217 -25.15 0.60 -3.04
C ALA A 217 -26.41 0.61 -2.16
N VAL A 218 -27.37 -0.27 -2.43
CA VAL A 218 -28.62 -0.38 -1.65
C VAL A 218 -28.33 -0.87 -0.22
N ALA A 219 -27.54 -1.94 -0.08
CA ALA A 219 -27.17 -2.45 1.25
C ALA A 219 -26.44 -1.38 2.08
N LEU A 220 -25.43 -0.74 1.50
CA LEU A 220 -24.64 0.29 2.16
C LEU A 220 -25.51 1.45 2.67
N LEU A 221 -26.38 2.00 1.81
CA LEU A 221 -27.26 3.09 2.23
C LEU A 221 -28.16 2.70 3.41
N ILE A 222 -28.70 1.48 3.38
CA ILE A 222 -29.59 0.98 4.43
C ILE A 222 -28.84 0.88 5.77
N VAL A 223 -27.62 0.32 5.80
CA VAL A 223 -26.83 0.23 7.03
C VAL A 223 -26.29 1.60 7.48
N ILE A 224 -25.99 2.50 6.54
CA ILE A 224 -25.67 3.90 6.86
C ILE A 224 -26.81 4.56 7.65
N GLN A 225 -28.09 4.28 7.34
CA GLN A 225 -29.20 4.84 8.14
C GLN A 225 -29.14 4.38 9.59
N TYR A 226 -28.86 3.09 9.82
CA TYR A 226 -28.66 2.55 11.16
C TYR A 226 -27.51 3.27 11.89
N ALA A 227 -26.37 3.46 11.21
CA ALA A 227 -25.25 4.20 11.77
C ALA A 227 -25.60 5.67 12.10
N CYS A 228 -26.41 6.32 11.28
CA CYS A 228 -26.92 7.66 11.57
C CYS A 228 -27.81 7.68 12.84
N ASP A 229 -28.65 6.66 13.03
CA ASP A 229 -29.50 6.53 14.22
C ASP A 229 -28.69 6.27 15.49
N ILE A 230 -27.63 5.46 15.41
CA ILE A 230 -26.67 5.26 16.51
C ILE A 230 -26.03 6.60 16.90
N ASN A 231 -25.57 7.38 15.92
CA ASN A 231 -24.91 8.66 16.18
C ASN A 231 -25.85 9.73 16.75
N GLN A 232 -27.16 9.56 16.61
CA GLN A 232 -28.19 10.48 17.11
C GLN A 232 -28.83 10.03 18.42
N ASP A 233 -28.37 8.91 19.00
CA ASP A 233 -28.96 8.28 20.19
C ASP A 233 -30.48 8.00 20.02
N ASN A 234 -30.88 7.59 18.82
CA ASN A 234 -32.27 7.22 18.50
C ASN A 234 -32.65 5.83 19.09
N ASP A 235 -33.90 5.43 18.94
CA ASP A 235 -34.37 4.09 19.35
C ASP A 235 -33.72 2.99 18.47
N LEU A 236 -32.65 2.39 18.98
CA LEU A 236 -31.83 1.43 18.24
C LEU A 236 -32.54 0.11 17.97
N GLU A 237 -33.44 -0.33 18.86
CA GLU A 237 -34.19 -1.58 18.67
C GLU A 237 -35.17 -1.42 17.49
N GLN A 238 -35.88 -0.29 17.47
CA GLN A 238 -36.79 0.05 16.39
C GLN A 238 -36.03 0.27 15.06
N SER A 239 -34.92 1.01 15.10
CA SER A 239 -34.10 1.29 13.92
C SER A 239 -33.53 -0.01 13.33
N ARG A 240 -32.97 -0.90 14.16
CA ARG A 240 -32.45 -2.20 13.71
C ARG A 240 -33.54 -3.03 13.04
N THR A 241 -34.71 -3.12 13.65
CA THR A 241 -35.85 -3.86 13.07
C THR A 241 -36.21 -3.31 11.69
N PHE A 242 -36.34 -1.98 11.57
CA PHE A 242 -36.64 -1.34 10.30
C PHE A 242 -35.56 -1.61 9.22
N VAL A 243 -34.29 -1.52 9.60
CA VAL A 243 -33.14 -1.75 8.71
C VAL A 243 -33.13 -3.19 8.21
N LEU A 244 -33.35 -4.18 9.08
CA LEU A 244 -33.44 -5.59 8.71
C LEU A 244 -34.61 -5.86 7.76
N GLU A 245 -35.79 -5.26 8.01
CA GLU A 245 -36.94 -5.35 7.09
C GLU A 245 -36.62 -4.74 5.71
N MET A 246 -35.88 -3.64 5.67
CA MET A 246 -35.46 -3.01 4.41
C MET A 246 -34.45 -3.86 3.65
N LEU A 247 -33.46 -4.45 4.34
CA LEU A 247 -32.50 -5.37 3.73
C LEU A 247 -33.19 -6.59 3.11
N ASP A 248 -34.19 -7.17 3.79
CA ASP A 248 -35.01 -8.27 3.26
C ASP A 248 -35.89 -7.84 2.08
N LYS A 249 -36.58 -6.69 2.21
CA LYS A 249 -37.41 -6.11 1.14
C LYS A 249 -36.63 -5.94 -0.17
N TYR A 250 -35.39 -5.49 -0.09
CA TYR A 250 -34.51 -5.32 -1.25
C TYR A 250 -33.73 -6.60 -1.61
N GLY A 251 -33.74 -7.62 -0.75
CA GLY A 251 -33.02 -8.87 -0.96
C GLY A 251 -31.50 -8.67 -1.05
N VAL A 252 -30.94 -7.80 -0.20
CA VAL A 252 -29.51 -7.44 -0.20
C VAL A 252 -28.80 -7.76 1.13
N ALA A 253 -29.44 -8.49 2.03
CA ALA A 253 -28.84 -8.89 3.30
C ALA A 253 -27.59 -9.79 3.12
N ASP A 254 -27.54 -10.58 2.05
CA ASP A 254 -26.44 -11.49 1.74
C ASP A 254 -25.17 -10.80 1.22
N VAL A 255 -25.23 -9.50 0.90
CA VAL A 255 -24.06 -8.72 0.47
C VAL A 255 -23.56 -7.75 1.54
N LEU A 256 -24.03 -7.90 2.78
CA LEU A 256 -23.48 -7.18 3.93
C LEU A 256 -22.03 -7.61 4.16
N THR A 257 -21.19 -6.63 4.43
CA THR A 257 -19.80 -6.85 4.84
C THR A 257 -19.70 -7.34 6.29
N GLU A 258 -18.54 -7.85 6.70
CA GLU A 258 -18.31 -8.29 8.08
C GLU A 258 -18.51 -7.13 9.05
N SER A 259 -17.95 -5.96 8.76
CA SER A 259 -18.10 -4.78 9.62
C SER A 259 -19.53 -4.27 9.75
N GLU A 260 -20.33 -4.40 8.68
CA GLU A 260 -21.76 -4.03 8.71
C GLU A 260 -22.60 -5.04 9.49
N GLN A 261 -22.29 -6.34 9.37
CA GLN A 261 -22.95 -7.39 10.15
C GLN A 261 -22.64 -7.23 11.63
N ASP A 262 -21.38 -7.01 12.00
CA ASP A 262 -20.95 -6.80 13.38
C ASP A 262 -21.71 -5.63 14.01
N LEU A 263 -21.79 -4.49 13.32
CA LEU A 263 -22.53 -3.32 13.80
C LEU A 263 -24.02 -3.61 14.03
N LEU A 264 -24.63 -4.40 13.14
CA LEU A 264 -26.04 -4.79 13.22
C LEU A 264 -26.34 -5.86 14.26
N ASP A 265 -25.35 -6.64 14.70
CA ASP A 265 -25.50 -7.72 15.68
C ASP A 265 -25.19 -7.25 17.11
N GLU A 266 -24.29 -6.28 17.30
CA GLU A 266 -23.91 -5.73 18.61
C GLU A 266 -25.08 -5.11 19.38
N GLU A 267 -25.41 -5.57 20.59
CA GLU A 267 -26.49 -4.97 21.42
C GLU A 267 -26.23 -3.48 21.72
N GLU A 268 -24.97 -3.11 21.95
CA GLU A 268 -24.51 -1.74 22.22
C GLU A 268 -23.39 -1.38 21.22
N PRO A 269 -23.73 -0.91 20.00
CA PRO A 269 -22.74 -0.67 18.95
C PRO A 269 -21.80 0.49 19.27
N GLU A 270 -20.54 0.37 18.88
CA GLU A 270 -19.55 1.43 19.11
C GLU A 270 -19.85 2.69 18.26
N HIS A 271 -19.99 3.87 18.90
CA HIS A 271 -20.20 5.13 18.20
C HIS A 271 -19.13 5.43 17.14
N GLN A 272 -17.86 5.09 17.39
CA GLN A 272 -16.80 5.33 16.41
C GLN A 272 -16.98 4.46 15.16
N ALA A 273 -17.47 3.23 15.30
CA ALA A 273 -17.81 2.37 14.16
C ALA A 273 -18.97 2.98 13.35
N ALA A 274 -20.01 3.49 14.02
CA ALA A 274 -21.11 4.20 13.38
C ALA A 274 -20.66 5.49 12.66
N VAL A 275 -19.77 6.29 13.25
CA VAL A 275 -19.17 7.46 12.59
C VAL A 275 -18.39 7.05 11.34
N ASN A 276 -17.58 6.00 11.43
CA ASN A 276 -16.80 5.50 10.29
C ASN A 276 -17.72 5.01 9.15
N LEU A 277 -18.79 4.30 9.48
CA LEU A 277 -19.76 3.83 8.49
C LEU A 277 -20.54 4.99 7.87
N ALA A 278 -20.92 6.01 8.65
CA ALA A 278 -21.62 7.19 8.13
C ALA A 278 -20.80 7.96 7.07
N TRP A 279 -19.46 7.99 7.19
CA TRP A 279 -18.60 8.57 6.15
C TRP A 279 -18.70 7.85 4.80
N GLN A 280 -19.11 6.58 4.79
CA GLN A 280 -19.30 5.82 3.55
C GLN A 280 -20.48 6.30 2.70
N TYR A 281 -21.23 7.33 3.12
CA TYR A 281 -22.11 8.09 2.23
C TYR A 281 -21.39 8.54 0.96
N GLU A 282 -20.12 8.92 1.07
CA GLU A 282 -19.31 9.33 -0.09
C GLU A 282 -18.90 8.16 -0.98
N ALA A 283 -18.69 6.97 -0.40
CA ALA A 283 -18.47 5.75 -1.18
C ALA A 283 -19.75 5.36 -1.92
N TYR A 284 -20.90 5.41 -1.24
CA TYR A 284 -22.22 5.26 -1.85
C TYR A 284 -22.48 6.27 -2.97
N TRP A 285 -22.11 7.53 -2.75
CA TRP A 285 -22.24 8.60 -3.75
C TRP A 285 -21.45 8.28 -5.03
N ALA A 286 -20.24 7.76 -4.89
CA ALA A 286 -19.46 7.27 -6.03
C ALA A 286 -20.17 6.11 -6.75
N LEU A 287 -20.77 5.16 -6.02
CA LEU A 287 -21.54 4.06 -6.65
C LEU A 287 -22.77 4.59 -7.40
N LEU A 288 -23.49 5.60 -6.88
CA LEU A 288 -24.59 6.24 -7.60
C LEU A 288 -24.15 6.89 -8.91
N TRP A 289 -22.99 7.55 -8.90
CA TRP A 289 -22.41 8.12 -10.11
C TRP A 289 -22.06 7.03 -11.13
N ILE A 290 -21.45 5.92 -10.68
CA ILE A 290 -21.14 4.76 -11.53
C ILE A 290 -22.40 4.16 -12.14
N LEU A 291 -23.48 4.03 -11.36
CA LEU A 291 -24.79 3.55 -11.80
C LEU A 291 -25.56 4.55 -12.68
N GLY A 292 -24.97 5.71 -12.97
CA GLY A 292 -25.55 6.74 -13.84
C GLY A 292 -26.72 7.51 -13.24
N LEU A 293 -26.85 7.51 -11.92
CA LEU A 293 -27.89 8.24 -11.19
C LEU A 293 -27.48 9.70 -10.87
N LEU A 294 -26.20 10.03 -11.09
CA LEU A 294 -25.63 11.36 -10.95
C LEU A 294 -24.92 11.75 -12.24
N ASP A 295 -25.09 12.98 -12.74
CA ASP A 295 -24.41 13.43 -13.95
C ASP A 295 -22.89 13.52 -13.74
N THR A 296 -22.46 14.16 -12.66
CA THR A 296 -21.06 14.41 -12.31
C THR A 296 -20.73 13.95 -10.90
N LEU A 297 -19.47 13.61 -10.67
CA LEU A 297 -18.89 13.52 -9.34
C LEU A 297 -18.18 14.86 -9.08
N ASP A 298 -18.78 15.70 -8.24
CA ASP A 298 -18.27 17.06 -8.03
C ASP A 298 -16.91 17.07 -7.33
N PHE A 299 -16.24 18.23 -7.35
CA PHE A 299 -14.97 18.38 -6.64
C PHE A 299 -15.15 18.04 -5.14
N PRO A 300 -14.24 17.29 -4.50
CA PRO A 300 -14.44 16.76 -3.15
C PRO A 300 -14.11 17.80 -2.06
N ASP A 301 -14.67 19.00 -2.14
CA ASP A 301 -14.54 20.08 -1.15
C ASP A 301 -15.69 20.14 -0.13
N GLY A 302 -16.68 19.25 -0.27
CA GLY A 302 -17.83 19.13 0.62
C GLY A 302 -18.42 17.72 0.61
N ILE A 303 -19.35 17.50 1.54
CA ILE A 303 -20.12 16.26 1.62
C ILE A 303 -21.21 16.20 0.55
N CYS A 304 -21.64 15.00 0.19
CA CYS A 304 -22.71 14.75 -0.78
C CYS A 304 -24.07 15.22 -0.27
N ASP A 305 -25.02 15.34 -1.20
CA ASP A 305 -26.42 15.60 -0.87
C ASP A 305 -27.06 14.33 -0.29
N CYS A 306 -27.05 14.23 1.05
CA CYS A 306 -27.60 13.08 1.77
C CYS A 306 -29.11 12.89 1.51
N ASP A 307 -29.87 13.97 1.30
CA ASP A 307 -31.31 13.87 1.03
C ASP A 307 -31.54 13.25 -0.35
N PHE A 308 -30.78 13.67 -1.36
CA PHE A 308 -30.82 13.04 -2.69
C PHE A 308 -30.37 11.58 -2.63
N ALA A 309 -29.27 11.30 -1.91
CA ALA A 309 -28.74 9.96 -1.69
C ALA A 309 -29.81 9.02 -1.12
N ILE A 310 -30.47 9.42 -0.04
CA ILE A 310 -31.54 8.62 0.59
C ILE A 310 -32.72 8.42 -0.37
N ASN A 311 -33.18 9.50 -1.02
CA ASN A 311 -34.33 9.46 -1.92
C ASN A 311 -34.15 8.54 -3.13
N THR A 312 -32.90 8.35 -3.56
CA THR A 312 -32.55 7.52 -4.72
C THR A 312 -32.98 6.06 -4.53
N VAL A 313 -32.86 5.53 -3.31
CA VAL A 313 -33.35 4.19 -2.96
C VAL A 313 -34.74 4.24 -2.33
N SER A 314 -35.00 5.16 -1.40
CA SER A 314 -36.26 5.17 -0.64
C SER A 314 -37.51 5.42 -1.51
N SER A 315 -37.34 6.07 -2.67
CA SER A 315 -38.40 6.27 -3.66
C SER A 315 -38.76 5.02 -4.47
N CYS A 316 -37.99 3.94 -4.34
CA CYS A 316 -38.23 2.67 -5.01
C CYS A 316 -39.05 1.72 -4.12
N SER A 317 -39.94 0.94 -4.75
CA SER A 317 -40.72 -0.08 -4.05
C SER A 317 -39.98 -1.41 -3.91
N SER A 318 -38.95 -1.66 -4.74
CA SER A 318 -38.19 -2.91 -4.79
C SER A 318 -36.79 -2.69 -5.41
N PHE A 319 -35.92 -3.70 -5.28
CA PHE A 319 -34.61 -3.70 -5.92
C PHE A 319 -34.69 -3.63 -7.45
N ALA A 320 -35.65 -4.34 -8.05
CA ALA A 320 -35.86 -4.30 -9.51
C ALA A 320 -36.17 -2.88 -10.00
N GLU A 321 -37.03 -2.14 -9.28
CA GLU A 321 -37.35 -0.75 -9.64
C GLU A 321 -36.14 0.19 -9.48
N PHE A 322 -35.28 -0.06 -8.50
CA PHE A 322 -34.02 0.67 -8.36
C PHE A 322 -33.10 0.42 -9.56
N VAL A 323 -32.89 -0.85 -9.92
CA VAL A 323 -32.05 -1.25 -11.08
C VAL A 323 -32.58 -0.68 -12.39
N ASP A 324 -33.90 -0.65 -12.59
CA ASP A 324 -34.54 -0.08 -13.80
C ASP A 324 -34.23 1.41 -14.02
N LYS A 325 -33.82 2.13 -12.97
CA LYS A 325 -33.42 3.55 -13.04
C LYS A 325 -31.92 3.74 -13.34
N THR A 326 -31.13 2.68 -13.32
CA THR A 326 -29.68 2.74 -13.48
C THR A 326 -29.24 2.60 -14.93
N SER A 327 -28.13 3.24 -15.27
CA SER A 327 -27.41 3.05 -16.52
C SER A 327 -25.92 3.18 -16.24
N MET A 328 -25.24 2.04 -16.12
CA MET A 328 -23.84 2.00 -15.71
C MET A 328 -22.93 2.74 -16.70
N ARG A 329 -22.04 3.57 -16.16
CA ARG A 329 -20.98 4.27 -16.91
C ARG A 329 -20.00 3.32 -17.55
N SER A 330 -19.29 3.79 -18.57
CA SER A 330 -18.27 2.97 -19.21
C SER A 330 -17.11 2.70 -18.24
N ALA A 331 -16.44 1.56 -18.43
CA ALA A 331 -15.25 1.19 -17.67
C ALA A 331 -14.15 2.27 -17.73
N GLU A 332 -13.98 2.86 -18.90
CA GLU A 332 -13.05 3.97 -19.14
C GLU A 332 -13.42 5.21 -18.33
N GLU A 333 -14.69 5.60 -18.31
CA GLU A 333 -15.16 6.76 -17.54
C GLU A 333 -14.92 6.55 -16.03
N ILE A 334 -15.22 5.35 -15.52
CA ILE A 334 -15.02 5.01 -14.11
C ILE A 334 -13.53 5.06 -13.76
N LEU A 335 -12.67 4.51 -14.62
CA LEU A 335 -11.22 4.50 -14.40
C LEU A 335 -10.60 5.90 -14.52
N ASP A 336 -11.11 6.75 -15.41
CA ASP A 336 -10.69 8.14 -15.55
C ASP A 336 -11.00 8.94 -14.27
N GLU A 337 -12.17 8.73 -13.66
CA GLU A 337 -12.52 9.37 -12.38
C GLU A 337 -11.71 8.79 -11.21
N ALA A 338 -11.48 7.48 -11.20
CA ALA A 338 -10.61 6.82 -10.21
C ALA A 338 -9.18 7.36 -10.24
N ASP A 339 -8.62 7.67 -11.42
CA ASP A 339 -7.28 8.25 -11.56
C ASP A 339 -7.20 9.68 -11.00
N LYS A 340 -8.24 10.50 -11.19
CA LYS A 340 -8.33 11.83 -10.56
C LYS A 340 -8.33 11.72 -9.04
N ILE A 341 -9.21 10.87 -8.49
CA ILE A 341 -9.34 10.66 -7.05
C ILE A 341 -8.06 10.07 -6.45
N TYR A 342 -7.42 9.11 -7.12
CA TYR A 342 -6.12 8.55 -6.74
C TYR A 342 -5.05 9.66 -6.56
N ARG A 343 -4.98 10.58 -7.52
CA ARG A 343 -4.02 11.69 -7.51
C ARG A 343 -4.35 12.76 -6.49
N MET A 344 -5.64 13.07 -6.29
CA MET A 344 -6.09 13.97 -5.22
C MET A 344 -5.76 13.39 -3.84
N HIS A 345 -5.95 12.09 -3.66
CA HIS A 345 -5.61 11.42 -2.40
C HIS A 345 -4.11 11.54 -2.13
N TRP A 346 -3.25 11.26 -3.11
CA TRP A 346 -1.80 11.47 -2.95
C TRP A 346 -1.48 12.90 -2.50
N ALA A 347 -2.13 13.90 -3.08
CA ALA A 347 -1.89 15.30 -2.73
C ALA A 347 -2.29 15.61 -1.28
N CYS A 348 -3.39 15.03 -0.80
CA CYS A 348 -3.82 15.12 0.60
C CYS A 348 -2.80 14.47 1.54
N VAL A 349 -2.38 13.23 1.26
CA VAL A 349 -1.37 12.50 2.05
C VAL A 349 -0.05 13.26 2.10
N ASN A 350 0.42 13.77 0.97
CA ASN A 350 1.66 14.55 0.89
C ASN A 350 1.59 15.82 1.75
N HIS A 351 0.46 16.53 1.75
CA HIS A 351 0.27 17.68 2.63
C HIS A 351 0.23 17.29 4.11
N ARG A 352 -0.50 16.23 4.46
CA ARG A 352 -0.58 15.71 5.84
C ARG A 352 0.80 15.33 6.38
N ILE A 353 1.63 14.62 5.62
CA ILE A 353 3.00 14.25 6.00
C ILE A 353 3.87 15.50 6.23
N GLN A 354 3.62 16.58 5.49
CA GLN A 354 4.30 17.87 5.65
C GLN A 354 3.70 18.76 6.75
N GLY A 355 2.67 18.30 7.47
CA GLY A 355 1.95 19.09 8.48
C GLY A 355 1.17 20.28 7.90
N LYS A 356 0.69 20.16 6.66
CA LYS A 356 -0.13 21.17 5.96
C LYS A 356 -1.59 20.72 5.88
N GLU A 357 -2.49 21.69 5.77
CA GLU A 357 -3.90 21.43 5.44
C GLU A 357 -4.04 20.84 4.03
N ALA A 358 -5.13 20.11 3.80
CA ALA A 358 -5.44 19.53 2.50
C ALA A 358 -5.45 20.61 1.39
N PRO A 359 -4.90 20.31 0.20
CA PRO A 359 -4.78 21.30 -0.86
C PRO A 359 -6.15 21.70 -1.42
N ALA A 360 -6.26 22.95 -1.87
CA ALA A 360 -7.43 23.47 -2.60
C ALA A 360 -8.79 23.28 -1.88
N GLY A 361 -8.80 23.17 -0.55
CA GLY A 361 -10.04 22.98 0.23
C GLY A 361 -10.63 21.57 0.15
N ILE A 362 -9.89 20.61 -0.41
CA ILE A 362 -10.32 19.22 -0.50
C ILE A 362 -10.56 18.64 0.90
N SER A 363 -11.65 17.90 1.06
CA SER A 363 -11.87 17.01 2.19
C SER A 363 -11.21 15.66 1.91
N GLU A 364 -10.13 15.35 2.63
CA GLU A 364 -9.42 14.07 2.47
C GLU A 364 -10.34 12.89 2.76
N SER A 365 -11.22 12.98 3.77
CA SER A 365 -12.20 11.94 4.09
C SER A 365 -13.16 11.66 2.93
N VAL A 366 -13.61 12.70 2.22
CA VAL A 366 -14.46 12.55 1.03
C VAL A 366 -13.70 11.85 -0.10
N VAL A 367 -12.45 12.26 -0.33
CA VAL A 367 -11.58 11.62 -1.34
C VAL A 367 -11.36 10.14 -1.01
N MET A 368 -11.09 9.80 0.25
CA MET A 368 -10.86 8.42 0.69
C MET A 368 -12.07 7.53 0.43
N GLU A 369 -13.27 7.99 0.79
CA GLU A 369 -14.48 7.18 0.64
C GLU A 369 -14.97 7.09 -0.80
N ARG A 370 -14.88 8.17 -1.59
CA ARG A 370 -15.12 8.08 -3.04
C ARG A 370 -14.12 7.14 -3.72
N ARG A 371 -12.86 7.15 -3.28
CA ARG A 371 -11.84 6.19 -3.76
C ARG A 371 -12.26 4.76 -3.46
N ARG A 372 -12.75 4.48 -2.24
CA ARG A 372 -13.26 3.15 -1.85
C ARG A 372 -14.28 2.64 -2.86
N GLY A 373 -15.33 3.44 -3.12
CA GLY A 373 -16.40 3.07 -4.04
C GLY A 373 -15.90 2.82 -5.47
N LEU A 374 -15.07 3.73 -6.02
CA LEU A 374 -14.51 3.61 -7.37
C LEU A 374 -13.58 2.40 -7.51
N PHE A 375 -12.67 2.20 -6.56
CA PHE A 375 -11.67 1.13 -6.61
C PHE A 375 -12.33 -0.24 -6.44
N TRP A 376 -13.31 -0.33 -5.54
CA TRP A 376 -14.13 -1.53 -5.41
C TRP A 376 -14.90 -1.78 -6.71
N ALA A 377 -15.61 -0.82 -7.29
CA ALA A 377 -16.33 -1.07 -8.55
C ALA A 377 -15.42 -1.54 -9.70
N LEU A 378 -14.18 -1.04 -9.76
CA LEU A 378 -13.18 -1.45 -10.76
C LEU A 378 -12.52 -2.82 -10.48
N GLY A 379 -12.78 -3.45 -9.34
CA GLY A 379 -12.09 -4.67 -8.95
C GLY A 379 -10.59 -4.47 -8.74
N TYR A 380 -10.18 -3.27 -8.31
CA TYR A 380 -8.77 -2.97 -8.09
C TYR A 380 -8.16 -3.95 -7.07
N ARG A 381 -7.16 -4.72 -7.51
CA ARG A 381 -6.51 -5.81 -6.74
C ARG A 381 -7.47 -6.90 -6.23
N ASN A 382 -8.71 -6.93 -6.74
CA ASN A 382 -9.80 -7.77 -6.26
C ASN A 382 -9.95 -7.75 -4.73
N GLU A 383 -9.80 -6.56 -4.13
CA GLU A 383 -9.95 -6.36 -2.70
C GLU A 383 -11.45 -6.36 -2.29
N GLU A 384 -11.71 -6.84 -1.07
CA GLU A 384 -13.03 -6.78 -0.43
C GLU A 384 -13.35 -5.37 0.08
N TRP A 385 -14.63 -5.05 0.22
CA TRP A 385 -15.10 -3.69 0.55
C TRP A 385 -14.44 -3.06 1.80
N ASP A 386 -14.32 -3.85 2.87
CA ASP A 386 -13.75 -3.40 4.15
C ASP A 386 -12.22 -3.25 4.09
N HIS A 387 -11.59 -3.86 3.07
CA HIS A 387 -10.14 -4.01 2.96
C HIS A 387 -9.53 -3.25 1.78
N ILE A 388 -10.30 -2.38 1.11
CA ILE A 388 -9.79 -1.55 0.01
C ILE A 388 -8.58 -0.74 0.46
N SER A 389 -7.45 -0.95 -0.19
CA SER A 389 -6.19 -0.33 0.19
C SER A 389 -6.16 1.14 -0.23
N MET A 390 -5.78 1.99 0.73
CA MET A 390 -5.69 3.44 0.57
C MET A 390 -4.26 3.92 0.30
N ASP A 391 -3.35 3.01 0.00
CA ASP A 391 -1.96 3.35 -0.33
C ASP A 391 -1.90 4.28 -1.57
N THR A 392 -1.16 5.38 -1.47
CA THR A 392 -0.90 6.30 -2.58
C THR A 392 0.55 6.27 -3.00
#